data_AF-A0A4Q6V959-F1
#
_entry.id   AF-A0A4Q6V959-F1
#
_cell.length_a   1.000
_cell.length_b   1.000
_cell.length_c   1.000
_cell.angle_alpha   90.00
_cell.angle_beta   90.00
_cell.angle_gamma   90.00
#
_symmetry.space_group_name_H-M   'P 1'
#
loop_
_entity.id
_entity.type
_entity.pdbx_description
1 polymer ?
#
loop_
_entity_poly.entity_id
_entity_poly.type
_entity_poly.pdbx_seq_one_letter_code
_entity_poly.pdbx_strand_id
1 'polypeptide(L)'
;MTGVEHVEYLTDAYGGSGARSVFLGGTLTPTRRLALRWLRRQAHRLADALDPDPRTTHLPARALLPASPGAEHAPSQLRFWAADLTYAEDVTDRLATGYPYCFTAREGPAWYRLTARPLFTTARPSHFARSSM
;
A
#
# COMPACT_ATOMS: atom_id res chain seq x y z
N MET A 1 8.19 4.66 -34.89
CA MET A 1 9.09 4.07 -33.87
C MET A 1 8.42 4.24 -32.51
N THR A 2 7.45 3.37 -32.20
CA THR A 2 6.72 3.39 -30.92
C THR A 2 7.61 2.73 -29.88
N GLY A 3 8.22 3.53 -29.00
CA GLY A 3 8.86 2.98 -27.81
C GLY A 3 7.81 2.22 -27.01
N VAL A 4 8.09 0.96 -26.66
CA VAL A 4 7.21 0.18 -25.79
C VAL A 4 7.18 0.89 -24.44
N GLU A 5 6.02 1.41 -24.06
CA GLU A 5 5.81 1.99 -22.75
C GLU A 5 5.68 0.84 -21.73
N HIS A 6 6.65 0.73 -20.84
CA HIS A 6 6.58 -0.23 -19.75
C HIS A 6 5.95 0.45 -18.54
N VAL A 7 4.85 -0.12 -18.06
CA VAL A 7 4.17 0.33 -16.86
C VAL A 7 4.60 -0.52 -15.68
N GLU A 8 5.27 0.11 -14.73
CA GLU A 8 5.46 -0.43 -13.38
C GLU A 8 4.50 0.26 -12.42
N TYR A 9 4.34 -0.30 -11.22
CA TYR A 9 3.47 0.26 -10.19
C TYR A 9 4.30 0.47 -8.93
N LEU A 10 4.47 1.73 -8.54
CA LEU A 10 5.02 2.09 -7.23
C LEU A 10 3.93 1.95 -6.19
N THR A 11 4.19 1.15 -5.19
CA THR A 11 3.34 1.04 -4.01
C THR A 11 4.10 1.49 -2.78
N ASP A 12 3.46 2.29 -1.93
CA ASP A 12 4.04 2.73 -0.67
C ASP A 12 3.01 2.78 0.47
N ALA A 13 3.54 2.77 1.68
CA ALA A 13 2.80 2.85 2.92
C ALA A 13 3.41 3.95 3.79
N TYR A 14 2.56 4.82 4.32
CA TYR A 14 2.94 5.86 5.27
C TYR A 14 2.03 5.79 6.49
N GLY A 15 2.55 6.17 7.65
CA GLY A 15 1.75 6.42 8.83
C GLY A 15 2.13 7.74 9.46
N GLY A 16 1.27 8.29 10.30
CA GLY A 16 1.57 9.56 10.93
C GLY A 16 0.51 10.01 11.90
N SER A 17 0.75 11.19 12.44
CA SER A 17 -0.24 12.00 13.17
C SER A 17 -0.12 13.45 12.72
N GLY A 18 -1.10 14.32 13.03
CA GLY A 18 -1.25 15.66 12.44
C GLY A 18 0.01 16.49 12.14
N ALA A 19 1.13 16.33 12.87
CA ALA A 19 2.38 17.06 12.64
C ALA A 19 3.52 16.26 11.94
N ARG A 20 3.40 14.94 11.78
CA ARG A 20 4.50 14.07 11.30
C ARG A 20 4.01 12.91 10.44
N SER A 21 4.82 12.52 9.48
CA SER A 21 4.65 11.30 8.69
C SER A 21 5.93 10.46 8.73
N VAL A 22 5.76 9.14 8.64
CA VAL A 22 6.83 8.15 8.61
C VAL A 22 6.56 7.19 7.46
N PHE A 23 7.60 6.86 6.70
CA PHE A 23 7.55 5.84 5.66
C PHE A 23 7.58 4.45 6.30
N LEU A 24 6.62 3.60 5.93
CA LEU A 24 6.43 2.27 6.51
C LEU A 24 6.79 1.13 5.53
N GLY A 25 7.15 1.48 4.29
CA GLY A 25 7.61 0.54 3.28
C GLY A 25 7.07 0.86 1.90
N GLY A 26 7.74 0.34 0.88
CA GLY A 26 7.34 0.50 -0.52
C GLY A 26 8.03 -0.52 -1.41
N THR A 27 7.50 -0.73 -2.60
CA THR A 27 8.10 -1.58 -3.63
C THR A 27 7.65 -1.13 -5.02
N LEU A 28 8.44 -1.47 -6.04
CA LEU A 28 7.97 -1.51 -7.42
C LEU A 28 7.37 -2.88 -7.70
N THR A 29 6.31 -2.90 -8.49
CA THR A 29 5.70 -4.14 -8.96
C THR A 29 5.43 -4.06 -10.46
N PRO A 30 5.62 -5.16 -11.21
CA PRO A 30 5.46 -5.14 -12.66
C PRO A 30 3.99 -5.26 -13.11
N THR A 31 3.06 -5.52 -12.19
CA THR A 31 1.63 -5.66 -12.54
C THR A 31 0.70 -5.10 -11.46
N ARG A 32 -0.48 -4.65 -11.88
CA ARG A 32 -1.56 -4.17 -11.00
C ARG A 32 -1.96 -5.16 -9.92
N ARG A 33 -2.02 -6.45 -10.29
CA ARG A 33 -2.36 -7.53 -9.35
C ARG A 33 -1.30 -7.69 -8.27
N LEU A 34 -0.02 -7.53 -8.62
CA LEU A 34 1.07 -7.56 -7.64
C LEU A 34 1.06 -6.30 -6.76
N ALA A 35 0.74 -5.13 -7.31
CA ALA A 35 0.54 -3.91 -6.54
C ALA A 35 -0.57 -4.10 -5.48
N LEU A 36 -1.76 -4.55 -5.91
CA LEU A 36 -2.86 -4.86 -4.99
C LEU A 36 -2.47 -5.90 -3.94
N ARG A 37 -1.78 -6.98 -4.33
CA ARG A 37 -1.30 -8.01 -3.40
C ARG A 37 -0.35 -7.42 -2.37
N TRP A 38 0.54 -6.52 -2.76
CA TRP A 38 1.44 -5.84 -1.83
C TRP A 38 0.66 -4.96 -0.87
N LEU A 39 -0.28 -4.15 -1.36
CA LEU A 39 -1.11 -3.28 -0.51
C LEU A 39 -1.91 -4.08 0.53
N ARG A 40 -2.55 -5.19 0.12
CA ARG A 40 -3.29 -6.08 1.04
C ARG A 40 -2.37 -6.66 2.11
N ARG A 41 -1.17 -7.11 1.72
CA ARG A 41 -0.16 -7.59 2.68
C ARG A 41 0.25 -6.50 3.67
N GLN A 42 0.46 -5.27 3.20
CA GLN A 42 0.79 -4.14 4.07
C GLN A 42 -0.35 -3.78 5.00
N ALA A 43 -1.59 -3.79 4.53
CA ALA A 43 -2.77 -3.55 5.35
C ALA A 43 -2.85 -4.53 6.52
N HIS A 44 -2.68 -5.84 6.25
CA HIS A 44 -2.65 -6.86 7.29
C HIS A 44 -1.46 -6.66 8.25
N ARG A 45 -0.25 -6.45 7.71
CA ARG A 45 0.94 -6.21 8.54
C ARG A 45 0.74 -5.02 9.49
N LEU A 46 0.14 -3.94 9.00
CA LEU A 46 -0.16 -2.76 9.82
C LEU A 46 -1.26 -3.06 10.86
N ALA A 47 -2.35 -3.71 10.46
CA ALA A 47 -3.42 -4.06 11.38
C ALA A 47 -2.93 -4.96 12.52
N ASP A 48 -2.12 -5.97 12.20
CA ASP A 48 -1.58 -6.91 13.19
C ASP A 48 -0.55 -6.26 14.11
N ALA A 49 0.20 -5.27 13.62
CA ALA A 49 1.12 -4.49 14.45
C ALA A 49 0.41 -3.51 15.39
N LEU A 50 -0.74 -2.96 14.96
CA LEU A 50 -1.51 -1.97 15.73
C LEU A 50 -2.45 -2.62 16.74
N ASP A 51 -3.01 -3.78 16.41
CA ASP A 51 -3.93 -4.54 17.23
C ASP A 51 -3.48 -6.02 17.24
N PRO A 52 -2.38 -6.33 17.95
CA PRO A 52 -1.87 -7.68 18.06
C PRO A 52 -2.79 -8.52 18.95
N ASP A 53 -3.02 -9.77 18.57
CA ASP A 53 -3.84 -10.67 19.38
C ASP A 53 -3.13 -10.98 20.71
N PRO A 54 -3.75 -10.64 21.87
CA PRO A 54 -3.15 -10.84 23.19
C PRO A 54 -2.90 -12.31 23.54
N ARG A 55 -3.55 -13.25 22.85
CA ARG A 55 -3.38 -14.69 23.10
C ARG A 55 -2.23 -15.32 22.33
N THR A 56 -1.82 -14.71 21.22
CA THR A 56 -0.78 -15.25 20.33
C THR A 56 0.50 -14.42 20.37
N THR A 57 0.43 -13.17 20.85
CA THR A 57 1.57 -12.27 20.92
C THR A 57 2.13 -12.23 22.34
N HIS A 58 3.40 -12.60 22.51
CA HIS A 58 4.11 -12.43 23.78
C HIS A 58 4.39 -10.94 24.03
N LEU A 59 3.55 -10.33 24.85
CA LEU A 59 3.66 -8.92 25.22
C LEU A 59 3.90 -8.77 26.72
N PRO A 60 4.64 -7.73 27.16
CA PRO A 60 4.79 -7.47 28.58
C PRO A 60 3.43 -7.17 29.22
N ALA A 61 3.32 -7.44 30.53
CA ALA A 61 2.10 -7.15 31.27
C ALA A 61 1.70 -5.68 31.10
N ARG A 62 0.41 -5.43 30.86
CA ARG A 62 -0.18 -4.09 30.62
C ARG A 62 0.29 -3.37 29.33
N ALA A 63 0.89 -4.09 28.38
CA ALA A 63 1.22 -3.52 27.07
C ALA A 63 -0.01 -3.23 26.20
N LEU A 64 -1.13 -3.90 26.46
CA LEU A 64 -2.39 -3.71 25.77
C LEU A 64 -3.44 -3.13 26.71
N LEU A 65 -4.17 -2.14 26.23
CA LEU A 65 -5.34 -1.57 26.87
C LEU A 65 -6.56 -1.82 25.99
N PRO A 66 -7.72 -2.18 26.56
CA PRO A 66 -8.94 -2.29 25.79
C PRO A 66 -9.24 -0.97 25.06
N ALA A 67 -9.55 -1.07 23.76
CA ALA A 67 -10.01 0.07 22.98
C ALA A 67 -11.40 0.51 23.46
N SER A 68 -11.67 1.82 23.42
CA SER A 68 -13.01 2.34 23.71
C SER A 68 -13.99 1.91 22.62
N PRO A 69 -15.19 1.40 22.96
CA PRO A 69 -16.20 1.08 21.97
C PRO A 69 -16.60 2.31 21.14
N GLY A 70 -16.79 2.13 19.82
CA GLY A 70 -17.37 3.14 18.93
C GLY A 70 -16.41 4.20 18.37
N ALA A 71 -15.12 4.14 18.68
CA ALA A 71 -14.12 5.00 18.03
C ALA A 71 -13.78 4.49 16.63
N GLU A 72 -13.30 5.39 15.77
CA GLU A 72 -12.62 5.01 14.53
C GLU A 72 -11.44 4.10 14.86
N HIS A 73 -11.49 2.87 14.36
CA HIS A 73 -10.49 1.85 14.68
C HIS A 73 -9.74 1.47 13.42
N ALA A 74 -8.50 1.95 13.30
CA ALA A 74 -7.70 1.80 12.08
C ALA A 74 -7.41 0.33 11.73
N PRO A 75 -7.10 -0.58 12.69
CA PRO A 75 -6.91 -2.00 12.41
C PRO A 75 -8.11 -2.65 11.74
N SER A 76 -9.33 -2.39 12.21
CA SER A 76 -10.55 -2.91 11.58
C SER A 76 -10.76 -2.36 10.17
N GLN A 77 -10.52 -1.07 9.94
CA GLN A 77 -10.60 -0.48 8.60
C GLN A 77 -9.60 -1.12 7.64
N LEU A 78 -8.35 -1.34 8.07
CA LEU A 78 -7.31 -1.99 7.29
C LEU A 78 -7.69 -3.44 6.94
N ARG A 79 -8.19 -4.22 7.92
CA ARG A 79 -8.65 -5.60 7.70
C ARG A 79 -9.85 -5.66 6.77
N PHE A 80 -10.82 -4.76 6.95
CA PHE A 80 -11.99 -4.65 6.08
C PHE A 80 -11.57 -4.34 4.63
N TRP A 81 -10.79 -3.27 4.43
CA TRP A 81 -10.28 -2.90 3.11
C TRP A 81 -9.48 -4.04 2.46
N ALA A 82 -8.66 -4.73 3.26
CA ALA A 82 -7.85 -5.84 2.76
C ALA A 82 -8.67 -7.10 2.43
N ALA A 83 -9.89 -7.26 2.95
CA ALA A 83 -10.75 -8.42 2.69
C ALA A 83 -11.76 -8.19 1.55
N ASP A 84 -12.22 -6.96 1.39
CA ASP A 84 -13.29 -6.56 0.50
C ASP A 84 -12.88 -6.60 -0.99
N LEU A 85 -13.72 -7.25 -1.82
CA LEU A 85 -13.47 -7.44 -3.24
C LEU A 85 -13.81 -6.21 -4.09
N THR A 86 -14.77 -5.39 -3.66
CA THR A 86 -15.12 -4.14 -4.35
C THR A 86 -13.95 -3.15 -4.29
N TYR A 87 -13.27 -3.05 -3.14
CA TYR A 87 -12.03 -2.26 -3.08
C TYR A 87 -10.91 -2.84 -3.94
N ALA A 88 -10.82 -4.18 -4.05
CA ALA A 88 -9.83 -4.81 -4.93
C ALA A 88 -10.06 -4.45 -6.40
N GLU A 89 -11.32 -4.45 -6.85
CA GLU A 89 -11.72 -4.06 -8.20
C GLU A 89 -11.39 -2.58 -8.47
N ASP A 90 -11.80 -1.67 -7.59
CA ASP A 90 -11.54 -0.22 -7.71
C ASP A 90 -10.04 0.09 -7.83
N VAL A 91 -9.19 -0.57 -7.04
CA VAL A 91 -7.72 -0.45 -7.18
C VAL A 91 -7.28 -0.88 -8.57
N THR A 92 -7.72 -2.05 -9.04
CA THR A 92 -7.27 -2.58 -10.33
C THR A 92 -7.73 -1.76 -11.52
N ASP A 93 -8.93 -1.16 -11.43
CA ASP A 93 -9.53 -0.34 -12.47
C ASP A 93 -8.91 1.06 -12.53
N ARG A 94 -8.68 1.71 -11.37
CA ARG A 94 -7.92 2.96 -11.32
C ARG A 94 -6.51 2.81 -11.89
N LEU A 95 -5.81 1.75 -11.51
CA LEU A 95 -4.48 1.48 -12.05
C LEU A 95 -4.53 1.08 -13.54
N ALA A 96 -5.63 0.50 -14.02
CA ALA A 96 -5.82 0.18 -15.45
C ALA A 96 -5.89 1.44 -16.31
N THR A 97 -6.56 2.45 -15.77
CA THR A 97 -6.84 3.72 -16.41
C THR A 97 -5.72 4.74 -16.22
N GLY A 98 -4.60 4.33 -15.61
CA GLY A 98 -3.42 5.18 -15.40
C GLY A 98 -3.52 6.12 -14.20
N TYR A 99 -4.56 5.99 -13.36
CA TYR A 99 -4.75 6.84 -12.19
C TYR A 99 -4.16 6.21 -10.92
N PRO A 100 -3.63 7.04 -9.99
CA PRO A 100 -3.20 6.55 -8.69
C PRO A 100 -4.40 6.14 -7.82
N TYR A 101 -4.13 5.24 -6.90
CA TYR A 101 -5.04 4.80 -5.85
C TYR A 101 -4.48 5.18 -4.48
N CYS A 102 -5.38 5.52 -3.55
CA CYS A 102 -5.05 5.84 -2.17
C CYS A 102 -6.16 5.34 -1.25
N PHE A 103 -5.79 4.56 -0.24
CA PHE A 103 -6.64 4.24 0.90
C PHE A 103 -6.02 4.82 2.18
N THR A 104 -6.85 5.34 3.08
CA THR A 104 -6.39 5.87 4.37
C THR A 104 -7.28 5.35 5.50
N ALA A 105 -6.69 4.62 6.45
CA ALA A 105 -7.31 4.28 7.72
C ALA A 105 -6.96 5.32 8.79
N ARG A 106 -7.89 5.60 9.71
CA ARG A 106 -7.72 6.63 10.75
C ARG A 106 -8.14 6.13 12.13
N GLU A 107 -7.47 6.66 13.15
CA GLU A 107 -7.77 6.43 14.56
C GLU A 107 -7.30 7.62 15.40
N GLY A 108 -8.25 8.49 15.74
CA GLY A 108 -8.00 9.79 16.33
C GLY A 108 -7.08 10.64 15.44
N PRO A 109 -6.00 11.23 15.99
CA PRO A 109 -5.05 11.99 15.20
C PRO A 109 -4.15 11.12 14.32
N ALA A 110 -4.13 9.79 14.52
CA ALA A 110 -3.29 8.87 13.77
C ALA A 110 -3.92 8.44 12.44
N TRP A 111 -3.09 8.26 11.43
CA TRP A 111 -3.52 7.82 10.11
C TRP A 111 -2.50 6.87 9.48
N TYR A 112 -2.98 5.98 8.63
CA TYR A 112 -2.20 5.01 7.88
C TYR A 112 -2.67 5.01 6.44
N ARG A 113 -1.76 5.30 5.51
CA ARG A 113 -2.06 5.48 4.09
C ARG A 113 -1.34 4.43 3.26
N LEU A 114 -2.09 3.79 2.36
CA LEU A 114 -1.60 2.84 1.37
C LEU A 114 -1.81 3.46 -0.01
N THR A 115 -0.76 3.58 -0.81
CA THR A 115 -0.86 4.13 -2.16
C THR A 115 -0.30 3.20 -3.21
N ALA A 116 -0.89 3.25 -4.40
CA ALA A 116 -0.33 2.66 -5.60
C ALA A 116 -0.45 3.67 -6.74
N ARG A 117 0.60 3.82 -7.54
CA ARG A 117 0.56 4.66 -8.74
C ARG A 117 1.32 4.02 -9.90
N PRO A 118 0.80 4.13 -11.13
CA PRO A 118 1.54 3.70 -12.31
C PRO A 118 2.75 4.62 -12.53
N LEU A 119 3.87 4.01 -12.89
CA LEU A 119 5.07 4.67 -13.38
C LEU A 119 5.23 4.30 -14.85
N PHE A 120 5.12 5.31 -15.69
CA PHE A 120 5.30 5.18 -17.12
C PHE A 120 6.77 5.39 -17.45
N THR A 121 7.43 4.35 -17.93
CA THR A 121 8.81 4.44 -18.38
C THR A 121 8.83 4.37 -19.90
N THR A 122 9.36 5.42 -20.53
CA THR A 122 9.69 5.36 -21.95
C THR A 122 10.96 4.53 -22.10
N ALA A 123 10.87 3.39 -22.79
CA ALA A 123 12.05 2.63 -23.13
C ALA A 123 13.02 3.54 -23.92
N ARG A 124 14.26 3.69 -23.42
CA ARG A 124 15.30 4.42 -24.16
C ARG A 124 15.53 3.67 -25.48
N PRO A 125 15.42 4.31 -26.66
CA PRO A 125 15.70 3.62 -27.91
C PRO A 125 17.13 3.11 -27.86
N SER A 126 17.29 1.79 -27.90
CA SER A 126 18.58 1.12 -27.96
C SER A 126 19.18 1.38 -29.33
N HIS A 127 19.82 2.54 -29.51
CA HIS A 127 20.68 2.78 -30.66
C HIS A 127 22.02 2.07 -30.40
N PHE A 128 22.01 0.74 -30.56
CA PHE A 128 23.26 0.00 -30.66
C PHE A 128 23.86 0.30 -32.03
N ALA A 129 24.71 1.33 -32.08
CA ALA A 129 25.57 1.57 -33.22
C ALA A 129 26.53 0.37 -33.32
N ARG A 130 26.26 -0.53 -34.27
CA ARG A 130 27.32 -1.38 -34.83
C ARG A 130 28.29 -0.45 -35.55
N SER A 131 29.41 -0.14 -34.92
CA SER A 131 30.62 0.21 -35.68
C SER A 131 31.48 -1.04 -35.70
N SER A 132 31.51 -1.68 -36.86
CA SER A 132 32.56 -2.64 -37.20
C SER A 132 33.83 -1.83 -37.45
N MET A 133 34.93 -2.23 -36.83
CA MET A 133 36.30 -2.12 -37.37
C MET A 133 37.14 -3.23 -36.76
#